data_AF-L1LEF6-F1
#
_entry.id   AF-L1LEF6-F1
#
_cell.length_a   1.000
_cell.length_b   1.000
_cell.length_c   1.000
_cell.angle_alpha   90.00
_cell.angle_beta   90.00
_cell.angle_gamma   90.00
#
_symmetry.space_group_name_H-M   'P 1'
#
loop_
_entity.id
_entity.type
_entity.pdbx_description
1 polymer ?
#
loop_
_entity_poly.entity_id
_entity_poly.type
_entity_poly.pdbx_seq_one_letter_code
_entity_poly.pdbx_strand_id
1 'polypeptide(L)'
;MVNKTRGSHKKFSARRRSRYLATEEEIIERNKGIDKNDSDEENSDEEAESSSDPSEEESSEEASSESSADNTHPYLIEVCNPNKNRKSIEKTGIVELSRREREELKRQQFERQKMKLMAEGKLASAKADLERLAKIRKEREEAMARKMEKLKLKEQN
;
A
#
# COMPACT_ATOMS: atom_id res chain seq x y z
N MET A 1 -25.27 25.74 -52.67
CA MET A 1 -24.90 26.11 -51.28
C MET A 1 -24.62 24.82 -50.52
N VAL A 2 -23.37 24.59 -50.10
CA VAL A 2 -22.95 23.34 -49.46
C VAL A 2 -23.07 23.49 -47.94
N ASN A 3 -23.99 22.76 -47.34
CA ASN A 3 -24.23 22.76 -45.90
C ASN A 3 -23.09 22.02 -45.19
N LYS A 4 -22.10 22.75 -44.67
CA LYS A 4 -21.10 22.20 -43.76
C LYS A 4 -21.78 21.83 -42.44
N THR A 5 -21.97 20.53 -42.20
CA THR A 5 -22.40 19.99 -40.91
C THR A 5 -21.35 20.34 -39.85
N ARG A 6 -21.70 21.24 -38.93
CA ARG A 6 -20.84 21.63 -37.81
C ARG A 6 -20.65 20.39 -36.94
N GLY A 7 -19.42 19.88 -36.87
CA GLY A 7 -19.08 18.67 -36.13
C GLY A 7 -19.59 18.75 -34.69
N SER A 8 -20.38 17.75 -34.29
CA SER A 8 -20.89 17.60 -32.93
C SER A 8 -19.74 17.65 -31.95
N HIS A 9 -19.59 18.76 -31.22
CA HIS A 9 -18.64 18.86 -30.11
C HIS A 9 -19.13 17.90 -29.02
N LYS A 10 -18.61 16.67 -29.03
CA LYS A 10 -18.71 15.77 -27.87
C LYS A 10 -17.97 16.49 -26.74
N LYS A 11 -18.73 17.07 -25.81
CA LYS A 11 -18.17 17.58 -24.56
C LYS A 11 -17.42 16.42 -23.93
N PHE A 12 -16.11 16.58 -23.72
CA PHE A 12 -15.32 15.66 -22.91
C PHE A 12 -15.88 15.73 -21.49
N SER A 13 -16.89 14.89 -21.23
CA SER A 13 -17.26 14.56 -19.87
C SER A 13 -16.08 13.75 -19.36
N ALA A 14 -15.25 14.37 -18.52
CA ALA A 14 -14.37 13.63 -17.64
C ALA A 14 -15.28 12.71 -16.81
N ARG A 15 -15.58 11.52 -17.35
CA ARG A 15 -16.13 10.42 -16.59
C ARG A 15 -15.18 10.31 -15.42
N ARG A 16 -15.69 10.67 -14.24
CA ARG A 16 -14.96 10.68 -12.98
C ARG A 16 -14.10 9.43 -13.00
N ARG A 17 -12.79 9.59 -13.25
CA ARG A 17 -11.83 8.61 -12.74
C ARG A 17 -12.19 8.58 -11.27
N SER A 18 -12.78 7.48 -10.83
CA SER A 18 -13.12 7.30 -9.42
C SER A 18 -11.90 7.76 -8.66
N ARG A 19 -12.05 8.75 -7.77
CA ARG A 19 -10.93 9.21 -6.96
C ARG A 19 -10.41 7.97 -6.25
N TYR A 20 -9.31 7.43 -6.75
CA TYR A 20 -8.72 6.22 -6.23
C TYR A 20 -8.18 6.64 -4.86
N LEU A 21 -8.85 6.18 -3.82
CA LEU A 21 -8.38 6.37 -2.46
C LEU A 21 -7.41 5.22 -2.23
N ALA A 22 -6.12 5.54 -2.14
CA ALA A 22 -5.07 4.55 -1.92
C ALA A 22 -5.40 3.72 -0.66
N THR A 23 -5.13 2.41 -0.73
CA THR A 23 -5.28 1.55 0.44
C THR A 23 -4.12 1.78 1.41
N GLU A 24 -4.31 1.40 2.67
CA GLU A 24 -3.28 1.54 3.71
C GLU A 24 -1.98 0.80 3.32
N GLU A 25 -2.09 -0.37 2.70
CA GLU A 25 -0.96 -1.14 2.18
C GLU A 25 -0.20 -0.39 1.08
N GLU A 26 -0.91 0.25 0.14
CA GLU A 26 -0.29 1.02 -0.96
C GLU A 26 0.44 2.27 -0.45
N ILE A 27 -0.08 2.92 0.60
CA ILE A 27 0.59 4.05 1.26
C ILE A 27 1.87 3.55 1.96
N ILE A 28 1.81 2.41 2.63
CA ILE A 28 2.97 1.81 3.31
C ILE A 28 4.05 1.41 2.30
N GLU A 29 3.70 0.78 1.19
CA GLU A 29 4.64 0.40 0.12
C GLU A 29 5.30 1.61 -0.53
N ARG A 30 4.52 2.66 -0.82
CA ARG A 30 5.04 3.92 -1.36
C ARG A 30 6.07 4.54 -0.42
N ASN A 31 5.76 4.59 0.88
CA ASN A 31 6.67 5.18 1.88
C ASN A 31 7.95 4.32 2.04
N LYS A 32 7.84 2.99 2.02
CA LYS A 32 9.00 2.08 2.06
C LYS A 32 9.95 2.25 0.87
N GLY A 33 9.46 2.68 -0.30
CA GLY A 33 10.30 2.96 -1.46
C GLY A 33 11.03 4.30 -1.36
N ILE A 34 10.43 5.29 -0.68
CA ILE A 34 11.04 6.60 -0.45
C ILE A 34 12.20 6.48 0.53
N ASP A 35 12.02 5.70 1.61
CA ASP A 35 13.09 5.43 2.58
C ASP A 35 14.29 4.68 1.99
N LYS A 36 14.13 4.00 0.84
CA LYS A 36 15.24 3.33 0.13
C LYS A 36 16.05 4.31 -0.73
N ASN A 37 15.39 5.21 -1.45
CA ASN A 37 16.08 6.22 -2.25
C ASN A 37 16.88 7.22 -1.38
N ASP A 38 16.44 7.50 -0.15
CA ASP A 38 17.22 8.30 0.83
C ASP A 38 18.35 7.48 1.50
N SER A 39 18.34 6.15 1.37
CA SER A 39 19.33 5.25 1.96
C SER A 39 20.37 4.72 0.96
N ASP A 40 20.14 4.91 -0.34
CA ASP A 40 21.06 4.51 -1.42
C ASP A 40 22.17 5.56 -1.69
N GLU A 41 22.18 6.72 -1.00
CA GLU A 41 23.33 7.64 -1.01
C GLU A 41 24.47 7.20 -0.05
N GLU A 42 24.29 6.15 0.77
CA GLU A 42 25.33 5.65 1.71
C GLU A 42 25.78 4.19 1.51
N ASN A 43 25.39 3.49 0.43
CA ASN A 43 26.01 2.20 0.08
C ASN A 43 26.16 2.04 -1.43
N SER A 44 27.08 2.81 -2.00
CA SER A 44 27.71 2.49 -3.27
C SER A 44 29.00 1.73 -3.00
N ASP A 45 28.93 0.43 -2.74
CA ASP A 45 29.95 -0.51 -3.23
C ASP A 45 29.45 -1.96 -3.21
N GLU A 46 29.83 -2.70 -4.25
CA GLU A 46 29.71 -4.16 -4.46
C GLU A 46 28.30 -4.76 -4.71
N GLU A 47 27.91 -4.80 -5.99
CA GLU A 47 27.83 -6.04 -6.79
C GLU A 47 27.02 -5.77 -8.07
N ALA A 48 27.77 -5.56 -9.16
CA ALA A 48 27.25 -5.39 -10.50
C ALA A 48 27.14 -6.76 -11.19
N GLU A 49 25.94 -7.15 -11.61
CA GLU A 49 25.78 -8.16 -12.66
C GLU A 49 24.66 -7.76 -13.64
N SER A 50 25.04 -7.75 -14.92
CA SER A 50 24.20 -7.85 -16.12
C SER A 50 23.27 -6.66 -16.47
N SER A 51 23.71 -5.76 -17.36
CA SER A 51 23.45 -5.87 -18.80
C SER A 51 23.91 -4.62 -19.58
N SER A 52 24.83 -4.85 -20.52
CA SER A 52 25.43 -3.92 -21.47
C SER A 52 24.45 -3.36 -22.52
N ASP A 53 24.53 -2.05 -22.80
CA ASP A 53 24.32 -1.49 -24.15
C ASP A 53 25.11 -0.16 -24.29
N PRO A 54 25.99 0.02 -25.29
CA PRO A 54 26.85 1.20 -25.44
C PRO A 54 26.38 2.12 -26.57
N SER A 55 26.44 3.44 -26.38
CA SER A 55 26.64 4.41 -27.47
C SER A 55 27.03 5.81 -26.96
N GLU A 56 28.29 6.18 -27.27
CA GLU A 56 28.80 7.46 -27.81
C GLU A 56 28.37 8.77 -27.13
N GLU A 57 29.23 9.44 -26.35
CA GLU A 57 30.38 10.33 -26.68
C GLU A 57 30.03 11.83 -26.76
N GLU A 58 31.06 12.64 -26.47
CA GLU A 58 31.19 14.11 -26.36
C GLU A 58 30.70 14.75 -25.04
N SER A 59 31.46 15.57 -24.30
CA SER A 59 32.82 16.11 -24.48
C SER A 59 33.18 17.02 -23.28
N SER A 60 34.48 17.17 -23.08
CA SER A 60 35.19 18.25 -22.39
C SER A 60 35.70 17.94 -20.98
N GLU A 61 36.93 17.42 -20.97
CA GLU A 61 37.94 17.75 -19.96
C GLU A 61 38.19 19.27 -19.93
N GLU A 62 38.35 19.84 -18.73
CA GLU A 62 39.62 20.45 -18.27
C GLU A 62 39.44 21.09 -16.89
N ALA A 63 40.57 21.18 -16.22
CA ALA A 63 40.93 22.02 -15.08
C ALA A 63 40.82 21.36 -13.70
N SER A 64 41.74 20.43 -13.49
CA SER A 64 42.67 20.40 -12.35
C SER A 64 42.65 21.69 -11.50
N SER A 65 42.36 21.55 -10.20
CA SER A 65 43.21 22.12 -9.14
C SER A 65 42.69 21.66 -7.77
N GLU A 66 43.44 20.75 -7.14
CA GLU A 66 43.64 20.74 -5.69
C GLU A 66 43.73 22.17 -5.15
N SER A 67 42.85 22.51 -4.21
CA SER A 67 43.18 23.31 -3.04
C SER A 67 41.94 23.32 -2.15
N SER A 68 42.04 22.66 -1.00
CA SER A 68 42.16 23.35 0.28
C SER A 68 40.82 23.89 0.77
N ALA A 69 40.31 23.22 1.81
CA ALA A 69 39.42 23.75 2.83
C ALA A 69 39.21 25.27 2.77
N ASP A 70 38.20 25.71 2.02
CA ASP A 70 37.78 27.09 2.02
C ASP A 70 36.40 27.18 2.68
N ASN A 71 36.45 27.52 3.97
CA ASN A 71 35.32 27.89 4.81
C ASN A 71 34.53 29.02 4.12
N THR A 72 33.56 28.65 3.30
CA THR A 72 32.90 29.56 2.37
C THR A 72 31.66 30.23 2.92
N HIS A 73 31.45 30.32 4.25
CA HIS A 73 30.48 31.26 4.81
C HIS A 73 30.91 31.77 6.21
N PRO A 74 31.49 32.98 6.34
CA PRO A 74 31.84 33.58 7.64
C PRO A 74 30.62 34.01 8.49
N TYR A 75 29.41 33.58 8.13
CA TYR A 75 28.14 34.00 8.74
C TYR A 75 27.24 32.82 9.14
N LEU A 76 27.79 31.61 9.32
CA LEU A 76 27.00 30.50 9.83
C LEU A 76 26.76 30.71 11.34
N ILE A 77 25.64 31.37 11.67
CA ILE A 77 25.24 31.59 13.06
C ILE A 77 24.95 30.21 13.69
N GLU A 78 25.72 29.85 14.72
CA GLU A 78 25.44 28.68 15.53
C GLU A 78 24.04 28.81 16.15
N VAL A 79 23.08 28.05 15.64
CA VAL A 79 21.70 28.06 16.13
C VAL A 79 21.65 27.30 17.47
N CYS A 80 22.08 27.97 18.53
CA CYS A 80 21.94 27.51 19.91
C CYS A 80 20.52 27.83 20.41
N ASN A 81 19.54 26.99 20.06
CA ASN A 81 18.20 27.10 20.64
C ASN A 81 18.18 26.45 22.04
N PRO A 82 18.08 27.23 23.14
CA PRO A 82 18.10 26.69 24.50
C PRO A 82 16.87 25.83 24.84
N ASN A 83 15.78 25.95 24.05
CA ASN A 83 14.59 25.13 24.15
C ASN A 83 14.62 23.90 23.20
N LYS A 84 15.73 23.66 22.50
CA LYS A 84 15.99 22.41 21.75
C LYS A 84 16.39 21.27 22.69
N ASN A 85 16.22 21.43 24.00
CA ASN A 85 16.23 20.29 24.90
C ASN A 85 14.96 19.47 24.67
N ARG A 86 15.09 18.34 23.95
CA ARG A 86 14.05 17.30 23.96
C ARG A 86 13.87 16.93 25.43
N LYS A 87 12.73 17.30 26.02
CA LYS A 87 12.41 16.95 27.41
C LYS A 87 12.69 15.45 27.56
N SER A 88 13.64 15.08 28.41
CA SER A 88 13.90 13.68 28.73
C SER A 88 12.67 13.18 29.43
N ILE A 89 11.79 12.50 28.69
CA ILE A 89 10.66 11.80 29.28
C ILE A 89 11.31 10.78 30.22
N GLU A 90 11.28 11.06 31.52
CA GLU A 90 11.80 10.18 32.54
C GLU A 90 11.06 8.85 32.36
N LYS A 91 11.81 7.83 31.95
CA LYS A 91 11.30 6.47 31.72
C LYS A 91 11.08 5.78 33.06
N THR A 92 10.33 6.39 33.97
CA THR A 92 9.88 5.74 35.20
C THR A 92 8.66 4.87 34.88
N GLY A 93 8.92 3.76 34.19
CA GLY A 93 8.21 2.47 34.29
C GLY A 93 6.73 2.32 33.94
N ILE A 94 5.89 3.34 34.05
CA ILE A 94 4.44 3.23 33.83
C ILE A 94 3.97 4.49 33.13
N VAL A 95 4.08 4.51 31.81
CA VAL A 95 3.38 5.50 30.99
C VAL A 95 1.91 5.12 31.02
N GLU A 96 1.16 5.75 31.91
CA GLU A 96 -0.28 5.67 31.89
C GLU A 96 -0.78 6.20 30.55
N LEU A 97 -1.21 5.28 29.68
CA LEU A 97 -1.81 5.64 28.40
C LEU A 97 -2.87 6.71 28.61
N SER A 98 -2.82 7.75 27.80
CA SER A 98 -3.80 8.82 27.82
C SER A 98 -5.21 8.23 27.67
N ARG A 99 -6.23 8.89 28.22
CA ARG A 99 -7.64 8.43 28.11
C ARG A 99 -8.00 8.09 26.66
N ARG A 100 -7.53 8.92 25.72
CA ARG A 100 -7.70 8.73 24.28
C ARG A 100 -7.04 7.45 23.77
N GLU A 101 -5.79 7.20 24.17
CA GLU A 101 -5.04 6.01 23.77
C GLU A 101 -5.66 4.72 24.32
N ARG A 102 -6.19 4.76 25.55
CA ARG A 102 -6.93 3.62 26.15
C ARG A 102 -8.20 3.30 25.36
N GLU A 103 -8.95 4.31 24.93
CA GLU A 103 -10.16 4.11 24.13
C GLU A 103 -9.83 3.60 22.73
N GLU A 104 -8.76 4.12 22.10
CA GLU A 104 -8.28 3.66 20.80
C GLU A 104 -7.82 2.19 20.84
N LEU A 105 -7.07 1.78 21.88
CA LEU A 105 -6.70 0.36 22.05
C LEU A 105 -7.90 -0.55 22.27
N LYS A 106 -8.88 -0.13 23.07
CA LYS A 106 -10.12 -0.91 23.27
C LYS A 106 -10.89 -1.07 21.96
N ARG A 107 -10.97 -0.01 21.16
CA ARG A 107 -11.58 -0.06 19.82
C ARG A 107 -10.86 -1.06 18.92
N GLN A 108 -9.53 -0.99 18.85
CA GLN A 108 -8.74 -1.93 18.06
C GLN A 108 -8.91 -3.37 18.55
N GLN A 109 -8.92 -3.60 19.87
CA GLN A 109 -9.16 -4.92 20.45
C GLN A 109 -10.54 -5.45 20.10
N PHE A 110 -11.58 -4.62 20.19
CA PHE A 110 -12.95 -5.01 19.82
C PHE A 110 -13.06 -5.34 18.33
N GLU A 111 -12.47 -4.53 17.46
CA GLU A 111 -12.44 -4.78 16.01
C GLU A 111 -11.73 -6.11 15.69
N ARG A 112 -10.55 -6.36 16.30
CA ARG A 112 -9.83 -7.64 16.15
C ARG A 112 -10.65 -8.84 16.65
N GLN A 113 -11.29 -8.71 17.81
CA GLN A 113 -12.15 -9.76 18.35
C GLN A 113 -13.37 -10.01 17.46
N LYS A 114 -14.01 -8.97 16.95
CA LYS A 114 -15.13 -9.07 16.01
C LYS A 114 -14.70 -9.79 14.72
N MET A 115 -13.55 -9.42 14.15
CA MET A 115 -13.00 -10.08 12.97
C MET A 115 -12.69 -11.56 13.24
N LYS A 116 -12.11 -11.87 14.40
CA LYS A 116 -11.88 -13.24 14.84
C LYS A 116 -13.19 -14.04 14.96
N LEU A 117 -14.20 -13.48 15.61
CA LEU A 117 -15.52 -14.13 15.75
C LEU A 117 -16.26 -14.31 14.41
N MET A 118 -16.04 -13.40 13.46
CA MET A 118 -16.57 -13.52 12.10
C MET A 118 -15.86 -14.65 11.35
N ALA A 119 -14.54 -14.74 11.45
CA ALA A 119 -13.77 -15.85 10.87
C ALA A 119 -14.13 -17.21 11.48
N GLU A 120 -14.38 -17.25 12.80
CA GLU A 120 -14.87 -18.44 13.50
C GLU A 120 -16.34 -18.78 13.16
N GLY A 121 -17.06 -17.92 12.42
CA GLY A 121 -18.46 -18.14 12.09
C GLY A 121 -19.40 -18.01 13.29
N LYS A 122 -18.99 -17.35 14.38
CA LYS A 122 -19.80 -17.21 15.60
C LYS A 122 -20.80 -16.05 15.51
N LEU A 123 -20.46 -15.00 14.77
CA LEU A 123 -21.32 -13.83 14.56
C LEU A 123 -22.55 -14.22 13.72
N ALA A 124 -23.73 -13.67 14.03
CA ALA A 124 -24.99 -14.06 13.37
C ALA A 124 -24.95 -13.93 11.84
N SER A 125 -24.30 -12.87 11.31
CA SER A 125 -24.10 -12.70 9.87
C SER A 125 -23.22 -13.80 9.29
N ALA A 126 -22.10 -14.13 9.94
CA ALA A 126 -21.21 -15.18 9.48
C ALA A 126 -21.87 -16.56 9.51
N LYS A 127 -22.71 -16.83 10.52
CA LYS A 127 -23.55 -18.04 10.57
C LYS A 127 -24.49 -18.11 9.38
N ALA A 128 -25.22 -17.04 9.09
CA ALA A 128 -26.14 -16.99 7.96
C ALA A 128 -25.43 -17.21 6.62
N ASP A 129 -24.24 -16.63 6.44
CA ASP A 129 -23.42 -16.83 5.24
C ASP A 129 -22.94 -18.28 5.12
N LEU A 130 -22.49 -18.91 6.22
CA LEU A 130 -22.12 -20.32 6.23
C LEU A 130 -23.32 -21.23 5.93
N GLU A 131 -24.50 -20.96 6.49
CA GLU A 131 -25.73 -21.70 6.21
C GLU A 131 -26.13 -21.57 4.74
N ARG A 132 -26.00 -20.37 4.16
CA ARG A 132 -26.24 -20.14 2.74
C ARG A 132 -25.29 -20.97 1.88
N LEU A 133 -23.99 -20.97 2.20
CA LEU A 133 -23.00 -21.78 1.48
C LEU A 133 -23.28 -23.28 1.64
N ALA A 134 -23.71 -23.73 2.81
CA ALA A 134 -24.08 -25.12 3.05
C ALA A 134 -25.28 -25.56 2.20
N LYS A 135 -26.31 -24.70 2.06
CA LYS A 135 -27.45 -24.96 1.16
C LYS A 135 -26.99 -25.12 -0.29
N ILE A 136 -26.14 -24.22 -0.78
CA ILE A 136 -25.61 -24.31 -2.16
C ILE A 136 -24.79 -25.59 -2.36
N ARG A 137 -23.98 -26.00 -1.38
CA ARG A 137 -23.24 -27.27 -1.47
C ARG A 137 -24.19 -28.47 -1.59
N LYS A 138 -25.21 -28.53 -0.74
CA LYS A 138 -26.23 -29.60 -0.78
C LYS A 138 -26.96 -29.65 -2.13
N GLU A 139 -27.40 -28.51 -2.64
CA GLU A 139 -28.06 -28.43 -3.95
C GLU A 139 -27.15 -28.93 -5.09
N ARG A 140 -25.86 -28.63 -5.02
CA ARG A 140 -24.89 -29.11 -6.01
C ARG A 140 -24.67 -30.62 -5.91
N GLU A 141 -24.49 -31.13 -4.69
CA GLU A 141 -24.33 -32.57 -4.44
C GLU A 141 -25.56 -33.35 -4.89
N GLU A 142 -26.76 -32.90 -4.54
CA GLU A 142 -28.02 -33.51 -4.98
C GLU A 142 -28.18 -33.44 -6.50
N ALA A 143 -27.83 -32.32 -7.13
CA ALA A 143 -27.88 -32.20 -8.58
C ALA A 143 -26.89 -33.15 -9.27
N MET A 144 -25.68 -33.33 -8.72
CA MET A 144 -24.71 -34.29 -9.24
C MET A 144 -25.18 -35.73 -9.03
N ALA A 145 -25.71 -36.06 -7.86
CA ALA A 145 -26.28 -37.38 -7.57
C ALA A 145 -27.44 -37.71 -8.52
N ARG A 146 -28.40 -36.80 -8.70
CA ARG A 146 -29.51 -36.95 -9.66
C ARG A 146 -29.02 -37.11 -11.10
N LYS A 147 -27.93 -36.42 -11.49
CA LYS A 147 -27.33 -36.60 -12.82
C LYS A 147 -26.71 -37.99 -12.97
N MET A 148 -25.96 -38.45 -11.98
CA MET A 148 -25.33 -39.79 -12.00
C MET A 148 -26.37 -40.92 -12.02
N GLU A 149 -27.45 -40.80 -11.25
CA GLU A 149 -28.56 -41.77 -11.29
C GLU A 149 -29.23 -41.82 -12.67
N LYS A 150 -29.49 -40.65 -13.27
CA LYS A 150 -30.06 -40.56 -14.62
C LYS A 150 -29.14 -41.17 -15.68
N LEU A 151 -27.83 -41.07 -15.54
CA LEU A 151 -26.87 -41.70 -16.45
C LEU A 151 -26.90 -43.23 -16.30
N LYS A 152 -26.86 -43.75 -15.07
CA LYS A 152 -26.95 -45.19 -14.80
C LYS A 152 -28.24 -45.82 -15.32
N LEU A 153 -29.38 -45.16 -15.13
CA LEU A 153 -30.68 -45.60 -15.66
C LEU A 153 -30.72 -45.62 -17.21
N LYS A 154 -29.97 -44.73 -17.86
CA LYS A 154 -29.84 -44.73 -19.32
C LYS A 154 -28.88 -45.78 -19.85
N GLU A 155 -27.91 -46.22 -19.05
CA GLU A 155 -26.98 -47.30 -19.42
C GLU A 155 -27.61 -48.69 -19.23
N GLN A 156 -28.61 -48.81 -18.36
CA GLN A 156 -29.32 -50.07 -18.09
C GLN A 156 -30.53 -50.33 -19.00
N ASN A 157 -30.95 -49.35 -19.79
CA ASN A 157 -32.00 -49.47 -20.81
C ASN A 157 -31.38 -49.43 -22.21
#